data_AF-H9MDS7-F1
#
_entry.id   AF-H9MDS7-F1
#
_cell.length_a   1.000
_cell.length_b   1.000
_cell.length_c   1.000
_cell.angle_alpha   90.00
_cell.angle_beta   90.00
_cell.angle_gamma   90.00
#
_symmetry.space_group_name_H-M   'P 1'
#
loop_
_entity.id
_entity.type
_entity.pdbx_description
1 polymer ?
#
loop_
_entity_poly.entity_id
_entity_poly.type
_entity_poly.pdbx_seq_one_letter_code
_entity_poly.pdbx_strand_id
1 'polypeptide(L)'
;RTATASSASGKHTTPETTSKPPATLALEIADVFFKPTQSAHASSHLRTGTKITVVGVGNVGMAIAQTILTQELTTELALVDIQADKLRGEMLDLQHAAAFLTGTKIVADTDYAVTAGSDICVI
;
A
#
# COMPACT_ATOMS: atom_id res chain seq x y z
N ARG A 1 50.07 -27.45 -40.00
CA ARG A 1 49.41 -27.00 -41.24
C ARG A 1 48.34 -28.04 -41.57
N THR A 2 47.10 -27.79 -41.19
CA THR A 2 45.98 -28.74 -41.32
C THR A 2 44.81 -27.98 -41.95
N ALA A 3 44.25 -28.51 -43.03
CA ALA A 3 43.24 -27.84 -43.82
C ALA A 3 42.25 -28.84 -44.42
N THR A 4 40.94 -28.49 -44.36
CA THR A 4 39.83 -28.89 -45.27
C THR A 4 39.50 -30.40 -45.41
N ALA A 5 38.24 -30.87 -45.44
CA ALA A 5 36.88 -30.31 -45.26
C ALA A 5 35.93 -31.52 -44.89
N SER A 6 34.58 -31.49 -44.82
CA SER A 6 33.54 -30.49 -45.16
C SER A 6 32.20 -30.78 -44.42
N SER A 7 31.19 -29.93 -44.68
CA SER A 7 29.71 -30.12 -44.64
C SER A 7 29.08 -31.36 -43.95
N ALA A 8 28.04 -31.23 -43.12
CA ALA A 8 26.71 -30.81 -43.60
C ALA A 8 25.71 -30.29 -42.52
N SER A 9 25.20 -29.08 -42.78
CA SER A 9 23.82 -28.58 -42.52
C SER A 9 23.08 -28.94 -41.21
N GLY A 10 23.16 -28.05 -40.21
CA GLY A 10 22.17 -27.96 -39.14
C GLY A 10 21.00 -27.03 -39.54
N LYS A 11 19.75 -27.44 -39.26
CA LYS A 11 18.55 -26.63 -39.54
C LYS A 11 18.51 -25.39 -38.62
N HIS A 12 18.64 -24.21 -39.22
CA HIS A 12 18.37 -22.93 -38.56
C HIS A 12 16.91 -22.54 -38.78
N THR A 13 16.10 -22.56 -37.72
CA THR A 13 14.75 -21.98 -37.73
C THR A 13 14.81 -20.56 -37.15
N THR A 14 14.31 -19.60 -37.92
CA THR A 14 14.21 -18.18 -37.58
C THR A 14 13.22 -17.93 -36.43
N PRO A 15 13.44 -16.92 -35.56
CA PRO A 15 12.42 -16.47 -34.63
C PRO A 15 11.30 -15.77 -35.39
N GLU A 16 10.07 -16.27 -35.24
CA GLU A 16 8.90 -15.71 -35.91
C GLU A 16 8.34 -14.53 -35.09
N THR A 17 8.26 -13.35 -35.73
CA THR A 17 7.75 -12.13 -35.12
C THR A 17 6.23 -12.18 -34.99
N THR A 18 5.71 -12.79 -33.93
CA THR A 18 4.27 -12.81 -33.66
C THR A 18 3.87 -11.62 -32.77
N SER A 19 3.36 -10.57 -33.40
CA SER A 19 2.81 -9.38 -32.74
C SER A 19 1.60 -9.74 -31.84
N LYS A 20 1.83 -9.81 -30.53
CA LYS A 20 0.77 -10.04 -29.54
C LYS A 20 -0.19 -8.83 -29.50
N PRO A 21 -1.53 -9.03 -29.49
CA PRO A 21 -2.49 -7.92 -29.60
C PRO A 21 -2.46 -7.00 -28.36
N PRO A 22 -2.83 -5.70 -28.52
CA PRO A 22 -2.64 -4.66 -27.50
C PRO A 22 -3.50 -4.84 -26.23
N ALA A 23 -4.40 -5.82 -26.18
CA ALA A 23 -5.25 -6.08 -25.02
C ALA A 23 -4.49 -6.65 -23.80
N THR A 24 -3.33 -7.30 -23.98
CA THR A 24 -2.59 -7.86 -22.83
C THR A 24 -1.96 -6.80 -21.94
N LEU A 25 -1.48 -5.68 -22.52
CA LEU A 25 -0.86 -4.61 -21.74
C LEU A 25 -1.84 -3.98 -20.74
N ALA A 26 -3.11 -3.79 -21.14
CA ALA A 26 -4.14 -3.20 -20.28
C ALA A 26 -4.42 -4.03 -19.00
N LEU A 27 -4.32 -5.36 -19.09
CA LEU A 27 -4.46 -6.24 -17.93
C LEU A 27 -3.22 -6.18 -17.03
N GLU A 28 -2.03 -6.06 -17.61
CA GLU A 28 -0.77 -5.97 -16.86
C GLU A 28 -0.66 -4.66 -16.06
N ILE A 29 -1.11 -3.52 -16.61
CA ILE A 29 -1.23 -2.27 -15.81
C ILE A 29 -2.30 -2.39 -14.72
N ALA A 30 -3.39 -3.13 -14.94
CA ALA A 30 -4.40 -3.36 -13.92
C ALA A 30 -3.85 -4.21 -12.76
N ASP A 31 -3.09 -5.28 -13.03
CA ASP A 31 -2.44 -6.09 -12.00
C ASP A 31 -1.29 -5.36 -11.26
N VAL A 32 -0.62 -4.42 -11.93
CA VAL A 32 0.40 -3.55 -11.31
C VAL A 32 -0.22 -2.47 -10.42
N PHE A 33 -1.33 -1.87 -10.86
CA PHE A 33 -2.02 -0.79 -10.14
C PHE A 33 -2.93 -1.32 -9.01
N PHE A 34 -3.68 -2.39 -9.27
CA PHE A 34 -4.45 -3.14 -8.28
C PHE A 34 -3.75 -4.44 -7.93
N LYS A 35 -2.58 -4.35 -7.28
CA LYS A 35 -2.13 -5.49 -6.47
C LYS A 35 -3.16 -5.72 -5.35
N PRO A 36 -3.78 -6.90 -5.25
CA PRO A 36 -4.63 -7.20 -4.11
C PRO A 36 -3.81 -7.04 -2.83
N THR A 37 -4.35 -6.34 -1.84
CA THR A 37 -3.69 -6.24 -0.53
C THR A 37 -3.43 -7.65 -0.01
N GLN A 38 -2.17 -7.92 0.33
CA GLN A 38 -1.71 -9.26 0.67
C GLN A 38 -2.52 -9.79 1.85
N SER A 39 -3.38 -10.77 1.57
CA SER A 39 -4.31 -11.46 2.48
C SER A 39 -4.70 -10.67 3.73
N ALA A 40 -5.95 -10.19 3.77
CA ALA A 40 -6.62 -9.92 5.04
C ALA A 40 -6.68 -11.23 5.85
N HIS A 41 -5.58 -11.52 6.56
CA HIS A 41 -5.51 -12.62 7.50
C HIS A 41 -6.55 -12.29 8.55
N ALA A 42 -7.60 -13.12 8.61
CA ALA A 42 -8.68 -12.94 9.57
C ALA A 42 -8.08 -13.05 10.98
N SER A 43 -7.65 -11.90 11.52
CA SER A 43 -7.05 -11.82 12.83
C SER A 43 -8.09 -12.32 13.80
N SER A 44 -7.80 -13.47 14.42
CA SER A 44 -8.67 -14.13 15.39
C SER A 44 -9.33 -13.08 16.29
N HIS A 45 -10.66 -13.06 16.32
CA HIS A 45 -11.44 -12.00 16.98
C HIS A 45 -11.24 -12.00 18.50
N LEU A 46 -10.11 -11.44 18.92
CA LEU A 46 -9.68 -11.13 20.28
C LEU A 46 -9.08 -9.71 20.34
N ARG A 47 -9.07 -8.96 19.23
CA ARG A 47 -8.80 -7.51 19.24
C ARG A 47 -10.07 -6.79 19.67
N THR A 48 -10.04 -6.16 20.84
CA THR A 48 -11.19 -5.48 21.46
C THR A 48 -11.40 -4.05 20.96
N GLY A 49 -10.95 -3.74 19.74
CA GLY A 49 -11.00 -2.38 19.21
C GLY A 49 -10.63 -2.31 17.73
N THR A 50 -11.30 -1.41 17.02
CA THR A 50 -11.12 -1.13 15.59
C THR A 50 -9.80 -0.40 15.36
N LYS A 51 -9.08 -0.76 14.30
CA LYS A 51 -7.94 0.01 13.78
C LYS A 51 -8.30 0.68 12.46
N ILE A 52 -8.14 2.00 12.38
CA ILE A 52 -8.43 2.78 11.16
C ILE A 52 -7.15 3.40 10.62
N THR A 53 -6.94 3.31 9.30
CA THR A 53 -5.90 4.02 8.57
C THR A 53 -6.48 5.21 7.81
N VAL A 54 -5.77 6.34 7.82
CA VAL A 54 -5.98 7.46 6.90
C VAL A 54 -4.71 7.67 6.08
N VAL A 55 -4.84 7.59 4.76
CA VAL A 55 -3.78 7.89 3.80
C VAL A 55 -3.94 9.33 3.32
N GLY A 56 -2.87 10.12 3.39
CA GLY A 56 -2.83 11.54 3.07
C GLY A 56 -3.24 12.44 4.24
N VAL A 57 -2.27 13.09 4.89
CA VAL A 57 -2.52 14.16 5.88
C VAL A 57 -2.80 15.51 5.21
N GLY A 58 -3.58 15.50 4.13
CA GLY A 58 -4.17 16.70 3.53
C GLY A 58 -5.30 17.27 4.39
N ASN A 59 -5.85 18.43 4.01
CA ASN A 59 -6.95 19.07 4.75
C ASN A 59 -8.15 18.13 4.96
N VAL A 60 -8.45 17.28 3.96
CA VAL A 60 -9.55 16.29 4.02
C VAL A 60 -9.20 15.14 4.96
N GLY A 61 -8.03 14.50 4.80
CA GLY A 61 -7.60 13.41 5.65
C GLY A 61 -7.46 13.82 7.11
N MET A 62 -6.94 15.02 7.39
CA MET A 62 -6.85 15.55 8.76
C MET A 62 -8.21 15.87 9.37
N ALA A 63 -9.15 16.44 8.60
CA ALA A 63 -10.52 16.63 9.08
C ALA A 63 -11.19 15.28 9.43
N ILE A 64 -10.96 14.24 8.63
CA ILE A 64 -11.45 12.88 8.89
C ILE A 64 -10.77 12.29 10.13
N ALA A 65 -9.44 12.39 10.24
CA ALA A 65 -8.67 11.89 11.38
C ALA A 65 -9.08 12.56 12.71
N GLN A 66 -9.22 13.89 12.74
CA GLN A 66 -9.74 14.62 13.89
C GLN A 66 -11.18 14.22 14.23
N THR A 67 -12.04 14.00 13.22
CA THR A 67 -13.43 13.56 13.45
C THR A 67 -13.48 12.15 14.05
N ILE A 68 -12.67 11.22 13.53
CA ILE A 68 -12.55 9.84 14.04
C ILE A 68 -12.08 9.83 15.49
N LEU A 69 -11.08 10.67 15.81
CA LEU A 69 -10.51 10.78 17.16
C LEU A 69 -11.51 11.40 18.14
N THR A 70 -12.13 12.53 17.79
CA THR A 70 -13.07 13.26 18.68
C THR A 70 -14.42 12.56 18.86
N GLN A 71 -14.81 11.68 17.94
CA GLN A 71 -15.97 10.79 18.09
C GLN A 71 -15.64 9.43 18.71
N GLU A 72 -14.37 9.19 19.11
CA GLU A 72 -13.89 7.96 19.76
C GLU A 72 -14.19 6.67 18.96
N LEU A 73 -14.15 6.75 17.63
CA LEU A 73 -14.56 5.64 16.73
C LEU A 73 -13.54 4.50 16.61
N THR A 74 -12.33 4.66 17.15
CA THR A 74 -11.21 3.74 16.96
C THR A 74 -10.32 3.69 18.19
N THR A 75 -9.70 2.53 18.46
CA THR A 75 -8.66 2.39 19.49
C THR A 75 -7.26 2.61 18.95
N GLU A 76 -7.08 2.49 17.63
CA GLU A 76 -5.79 2.68 16.96
C GLU A 76 -5.97 3.42 15.63
N LEU A 77 -5.39 4.61 15.53
CA LEU A 77 -5.41 5.46 14.34
C LEU A 77 -4.01 5.46 13.69
N ALA A 78 -3.94 5.04 12.43
CA ALA A 78 -2.71 5.01 11.64
C ALA A 78 -2.73 6.05 10.53
N LEU A 79 -1.77 6.97 10.51
CA LEU A 79 -1.60 7.97 9.45
C LEU A 79 -0.47 7.56 8.50
N VAL A 80 -0.67 7.75 7.19
CA VAL A 80 0.38 7.57 6.18
C VAL A 80 0.40 8.76 5.23
N ASP A 81 1.56 9.35 4.99
CA ASP A 81 1.77 10.38 3.97
C ASP A 81 3.23 10.34 3.48
N ILE A 82 3.50 10.91 2.31
CA ILE A 82 4.85 11.06 1.76
C ILE A 82 5.64 12.21 2.41
N GLN A 83 4.96 13.19 3.01
CA GLN A 83 5.57 14.37 3.63
C GLN A 83 5.86 14.13 5.12
N ALA A 84 7.00 13.48 5.41
CA ALA A 84 7.39 13.08 6.77
C ALA A 84 7.30 14.21 7.83
N ASP A 85 7.78 15.42 7.52
CA ASP A 85 7.75 16.55 8.46
C ASP A 85 6.32 17.00 8.79
N LYS A 86 5.46 17.04 7.76
CA LYS A 86 4.04 17.37 7.93
C LYS A 86 3.33 16.28 8.73
N LEU A 87 3.49 15.03 8.30
CA LEU A 87 2.95 13.84 8.98
C LEU A 87 3.30 13.81 10.47
N ARG A 88 4.56 14.13 10.81
CA ARG A 88 5.01 14.23 12.21
C ARG A 88 4.32 15.38 12.96
N GLY A 89 4.19 16.55 12.35
CA GLY A 89 3.49 17.70 12.95
C GLY A 89 2.02 17.40 13.25
N GLU A 90 1.30 16.87 12.27
CA GLU A 90 -0.11 16.49 12.37
C GLU A 90 -0.33 15.34 13.37
N MET A 91 0.57 14.35 13.41
CA MET A 91 0.55 13.28 14.43
C MET A 91 0.70 13.85 15.85
N LEU A 92 1.60 14.82 16.06
CA LEU A 92 1.79 15.44 17.36
C LEU A 92 0.57 16.29 17.79
N ASP A 93 -0.08 16.98 16.85
CA ASP A 93 -1.34 17.69 17.11
C ASP A 93 -2.44 16.73 17.57
N LEU A 94 -2.65 15.62 16.84
CA LEU A 94 -3.61 14.58 17.24
C LEU A 94 -3.25 13.93 18.58
N GLN A 95 -1.96 13.72 18.89
CA GLN A 95 -1.53 13.17 20.18
C GLN A 95 -1.78 14.14 21.34
N HIS A 96 -1.62 15.46 21.13
CA HIS A 96 -2.02 16.46 22.12
C HIS A 96 -3.54 16.51 22.29
N ALA A 97 -4.33 16.38 21.22
CA ALA A 97 -5.78 16.27 21.31
C ALA A 97 -6.23 14.99 22.04
N ALA A 98 -5.58 13.85 21.75
CA ALA A 98 -5.86 12.56 22.36
C ALA A 98 -5.59 12.53 23.88
N ALA A 99 -4.77 13.43 24.42
CA ALA A 99 -4.57 13.58 25.86
C ALA A 99 -5.85 14.01 26.62
N PHE A 100 -6.86 14.51 25.90
CA PHE A 100 -8.17 14.88 26.45
C PHE A 100 -9.29 13.88 26.12
N LEU A 101 -8.98 12.76 25.46
CA LEU A 101 -9.94 11.79 24.92
C LEU A 101 -9.64 10.37 25.42
N THR A 102 -10.56 9.44 25.20
CA THR A 102 -10.36 8.03 25.58
C THR A 102 -9.21 7.43 24.77
N GLY A 103 -8.27 6.77 25.47
CA GLY A 103 -6.90 6.49 25.04
C GLY A 103 -6.73 5.80 23.68
N THR A 104 -6.74 6.60 22.61
CA THR A 104 -6.55 6.16 21.23
C THR A 104 -5.06 6.16 20.89
N LYS A 105 -4.54 5.02 20.44
CA LYS A 105 -3.15 4.90 20.01
C LYS A 105 -2.99 5.50 18.61
N ILE A 106 -2.28 6.63 18.51
CA ILE A 106 -1.98 7.26 17.21
C ILE A 106 -0.57 6.88 16.76
N VAL A 107 -0.46 6.28 15.58
CA VAL A 107 0.80 5.93 14.91
C VAL A 107 0.85 6.61 13.54
N ALA A 108 2.04 7.03 13.11
CA ALA A 108 2.23 7.64 11.80
C ALA A 108 3.59 7.24 11.22
N ASP A 109 3.61 6.87 9.93
CA ASP A 109 4.83 6.52 9.20
C ASP A 109 4.67 6.85 7.71
N THR A 110 5.77 7.06 7.00
CA THR A 110 5.78 7.16 5.53
C THR A 110 5.66 5.78 4.88
N ASP A 111 6.01 4.71 5.60
CA ASP A 111 5.83 3.33 5.15
C ASP A 111 4.40 2.81 5.43
N TYR A 112 3.78 2.23 4.41
CA TYR A 112 2.50 1.54 4.51
C TYR A 112 2.53 0.31 5.43
N ALA A 113 3.69 -0.17 5.87
CA ALA A 113 3.79 -1.19 6.93
C ALA A 113 2.95 -0.86 8.18
N VAL A 114 2.80 0.43 8.54
CA VAL A 114 1.96 0.87 9.67
C VAL A 114 0.45 0.60 9.47
N THR A 115 0.00 0.39 8.23
CA THR A 115 -1.41 0.09 7.90
C THR A 115 -1.76 -1.39 8.08
N ALA A 116 -0.79 -2.26 8.39
CA ALA A 116 -1.03 -3.68 8.60
C ALA A 116 -2.13 -3.93 9.65
N GLY A 117 -3.09 -4.81 9.34
CA GLY A 117 -4.20 -5.16 10.22
C GLY A 117 -5.21 -4.04 10.51
N SER A 118 -5.25 -2.95 9.72
CA SER A 118 -6.35 -1.99 9.77
C SER A 118 -7.65 -2.62 9.25
N ASP A 119 -8.77 -2.37 9.94
CA ASP A 119 -10.10 -2.85 9.57
C ASP A 119 -10.76 -1.92 8.53
N ILE A 120 -10.38 -0.64 8.54
CA ILE A 120 -10.83 0.40 7.61
C ILE A 120 -9.61 1.20 7.13
N CYS A 121 -9.54 1.48 5.82
CA CYS A 121 -8.57 2.41 5.24
C CYS A 121 -9.32 3.51 4.48
N VAL A 122 -9.04 4.76 4.79
CA VAL A 122 -9.49 5.96 4.07
C VAL A 122 -8.33 6.46 3.19
N ILE A 123 -8.64 6.84 1.95
CA ILE A 123 -7.70 7.27 0.90
C ILE A 123 -8.23 8.54 0.24
#